data_AF-A0A066PU51-F1
#
_entry.id   AF-A0A066PU51-F1
#
_cell.length_a   1.000
_cell.length_b   1.000
_cell.length_c   1.000
_cell.angle_alpha   90.00
_cell.angle_beta   90.00
_cell.angle_gamma   90.00
#
_symmetry.space_group_name_H-M   'P 1'
#
loop_
_entity.id
_entity.type
_entity.pdbx_description
1 polymer ?
#
loop_
_entity_poly.entity_id
_entity_poly.type
_entity_poly.pdbx_seq_one_letter_code
_entity_poly.pdbx_strand_id
1 'polypeptide(L)'
;MDKIQAAVRETVLAHAALGEEALAAAGGAATVPALIDALEGAGFLVEATRCFAHALPRREAVWWAAMCARHTAPADLAETGRATLDAVELWVRQQNEEGRRAAMSRAEAIGFQTPEAWAAVAAFWSGPSISPPDQPPVPPPAHLTGVAVAGAVALAAVRGDAQRGPARLALFLRSAREIASGGVGRLPPEAEQ
;
A
#
# COMPACT_ATOMS: atom_id res chain seq x y z
N MET A 1 -12.29 15.65 -6.05
CA MET A 1 -13.07 14.43 -6.34
C MET A 1 -12.38 13.30 -5.61
N ASP A 2 -13.10 12.66 -4.69
CA ASP A 2 -12.55 11.56 -3.89
C ASP A 2 -12.35 10.32 -4.77
N LYS A 3 -11.09 9.92 -4.94
CA LYS A 3 -10.66 8.89 -5.90
C LYS A 3 -11.19 7.50 -5.55
N ILE A 4 -11.53 7.23 -4.29
CA ILE A 4 -12.04 5.91 -3.87
C ILE A 4 -13.56 5.78 -4.05
N GLN A 5 -14.27 6.84 -4.44
CA GLN A 5 -15.71 6.77 -4.77
C GLN A 5 -15.98 5.92 -6.00
N ALA A 6 -15.02 5.87 -6.94
CA ALA A 6 -15.13 5.07 -8.16
C ALA A 6 -14.79 3.59 -7.95
N ALA A 7 -14.29 3.21 -6.77
CA ALA A 7 -13.95 1.83 -6.47
C ALA A 7 -15.21 0.98 -6.27
N VAL A 8 -15.23 -0.21 -6.88
CA VAL A 8 -16.33 -1.17 -6.74
C VAL A 8 -16.20 -1.88 -5.40
N ARG A 9 -17.19 -1.69 -4.52
CA ARG A 9 -17.22 -2.25 -3.16
C ARG A 9 -17.00 -3.76 -3.15
N GLU A 10 -17.67 -4.50 -4.02
CA GLU A 10 -17.61 -5.95 -4.08
C GLU A 10 -16.21 -6.44 -4.45
N THR A 11 -15.50 -5.69 -5.32
CA THR A 11 -14.10 -5.98 -5.66
C THR A 11 -13.17 -5.74 -4.48
N VAL A 12 -13.40 -4.69 -3.70
CA VAL A 12 -12.63 -4.42 -2.47
C VAL A 12 -12.87 -5.52 -1.44
N LEU A 13 -14.13 -5.89 -1.18
CA LEU A 13 -14.48 -6.92 -0.21
C LEU A 13 -13.91 -8.29 -0.57
N ALA A 14 -13.86 -8.63 -1.87
CA ALA A 14 -13.31 -9.90 -2.34
C ALA A 14 -11.82 -10.08 -2.04
N HIS A 15 -11.08 -8.99 -1.80
CA HIS A 15 -9.62 -9.03 -1.67
C HIS A 15 -9.07 -8.45 -0.36
N ALA A 16 -9.83 -7.58 0.32
CA ALA A 16 -9.42 -7.00 1.59
C ALA A 16 -9.44 -7.98 2.77
N ALA A 17 -9.97 -9.20 2.58
CA ALA A 17 -9.94 -10.30 3.55
C ALA A 17 -10.44 -9.89 4.95
N LEU A 18 -11.69 -9.40 5.00
CA LEU A 18 -12.37 -9.03 6.24
C LEU A 18 -12.90 -10.28 6.94
N GLY A 19 -12.67 -10.40 8.24
CA GLY A 19 -13.30 -11.42 9.08
C GLY A 19 -14.79 -11.12 9.33
N GLU A 20 -15.50 -12.09 9.90
CA GLU A 20 -16.95 -11.99 10.18
C GLU A 20 -17.30 -10.77 11.04
N GLU A 21 -16.50 -10.48 12.08
CA GLU A 21 -16.71 -9.34 12.97
C GLU A 21 -16.54 -8.00 12.24
N ALA A 22 -15.50 -7.89 11.40
CA ALA A 22 -15.25 -6.70 10.59
C ALA A 22 -16.36 -6.50 9.53
N LEU A 23 -16.85 -7.57 8.92
CA LEU A 23 -18.00 -7.53 8.00
C LEU A 23 -19.27 -7.11 8.72
N ALA A 24 -19.53 -7.62 9.92
CA ALA A 24 -20.66 -7.22 10.74
C ALA A 24 -20.58 -5.74 11.12
N ALA A 25 -19.40 -5.25 11.51
CA ALA A 25 -19.16 -3.85 11.84
C ALA A 25 -19.29 -2.92 10.63
N ALA A 26 -18.84 -3.35 9.45
CA ALA A 26 -19.06 -2.65 8.18
C ALA A 26 -20.56 -2.53 7.83
N GLY A 27 -21.37 -3.49 8.29
CA GLY A 27 -22.82 -3.49 8.14
C GLY A 27 -23.26 -3.34 6.68
N GLY A 28 -24.30 -2.51 6.48
CA GLY A 28 -24.88 -2.22 5.17
C GLY A 28 -24.17 -1.12 4.37
N ALA A 29 -22.92 -0.78 4.69
CA ALA A 29 -22.20 0.30 4.00
C ALA A 29 -22.20 0.09 2.48
N ALA A 30 -22.87 0.99 1.75
CA ALA A 30 -23.11 0.83 0.31
C ALA A 30 -21.91 1.24 -0.57
N THR A 31 -20.98 2.04 -0.04
CA THR A 31 -19.83 2.58 -0.77
C THR A 31 -18.53 2.21 -0.07
N VAL A 32 -17.41 2.22 -0.82
CA VAL A 32 -16.08 1.95 -0.25
C VAL A 32 -15.68 2.96 0.84
N PRO A 33 -15.90 4.27 0.69
CA PRO A 33 -15.68 5.24 1.77
C PRO A 33 -16.49 4.91 3.04
N ALA A 34 -17.78 4.62 2.89
CA ALA A 34 -18.62 4.27 4.03
C ALA A 34 -18.18 2.96 4.71
N LEU A 35 -17.71 1.98 3.92
CA LEU A 35 -17.12 0.74 4.42
C LEU A 35 -15.88 1.03 5.27
N ILE A 36 -14.98 1.86 4.77
CA ILE A 36 -13.75 2.25 5.47
C ILE A 36 -14.08 3.03 6.76
N ASP A 37 -15.02 3.98 6.70
CA ASP A 37 -15.46 4.76 7.86
C ASP A 37 -16.03 3.86 8.97
N ALA A 38 -16.87 2.89 8.59
CA ALA A 38 -17.45 1.94 9.54
C ALA A 38 -16.38 1.05 10.21
N LEU A 39 -15.42 0.54 9.43
CA LEU A 39 -14.31 -0.26 9.96
C LEU A 39 -13.42 0.56 10.90
N GLU A 40 -13.06 1.78 10.51
CA GLU A 40 -12.23 2.67 11.34
C GLU A 40 -12.94 3.03 12.65
N GLY A 41 -14.22 3.40 12.59
CA GLY A 41 -15.03 3.73 13.77
C GLY A 41 -15.21 2.55 14.74
N ALA A 42 -15.15 1.32 14.24
CA ALA A 42 -15.21 0.09 15.04
C ALA A 42 -13.82 -0.44 15.46
N GLY A 43 -12.72 0.22 15.08
CA GLY A 43 -11.36 -0.16 15.45
C GLY A 43 -10.70 -1.23 14.56
N PHE A 44 -11.33 -1.64 13.46
CA PHE A 44 -10.79 -2.58 12.47
C PHE A 44 -9.80 -1.88 11.52
N LEU A 45 -8.72 -1.32 12.08
CA LEU A 45 -7.77 -0.48 11.35
C LEU A 45 -6.99 -1.26 10.27
N VAL A 46 -6.69 -2.53 10.51
CA VAL A 46 -5.99 -3.39 9.54
C VAL A 46 -6.88 -3.63 8.32
N GLU A 47 -8.15 -3.94 8.52
CA GLU A 47 -9.13 -4.15 7.47
C GLU A 47 -9.39 -2.86 6.69
N ALA A 48 -9.46 -1.72 7.38
CA ALA A 48 -9.59 -0.41 6.75
C ALA A 48 -8.38 -0.10 5.84
N THR A 49 -7.15 -0.40 6.28
CA THR A 49 -5.94 -0.21 5.44
C THR A 49 -5.92 -1.13 4.22
N ARG A 50 -6.37 -2.40 4.37
CA ARG A 50 -6.55 -3.31 3.23
C ARG A 50 -7.61 -2.79 2.25
N CYS A 51 -8.71 -2.24 2.74
CA CYS A 51 -9.72 -1.62 1.87
C CYS A 51 -9.13 -0.47 1.05
N PHE A 52 -8.33 0.42 1.66
CA PHE A 52 -7.61 1.46 0.93
C PHE A 52 -6.64 0.92 -0.11
N ALA A 53 -5.89 -0.13 0.24
CA ALA A 53 -4.93 -0.76 -0.67
C ALA A 53 -5.59 -1.27 -1.97
N HIS A 54 -6.84 -1.75 -1.89
CA HIS A 54 -7.62 -2.21 -3.03
C HIS A 54 -8.46 -1.12 -3.70
N ALA A 55 -8.74 -0.01 -3.02
CA ALA A 55 -9.59 1.06 -3.52
C ALA A 55 -8.84 2.19 -4.23
N LEU A 56 -7.62 2.50 -3.77
CA LEU A 56 -6.82 3.56 -4.37
C LEU A 56 -6.42 3.19 -5.80
N PRO A 57 -6.35 4.18 -6.73
CA PRO A 57 -5.71 3.95 -8.01
C PRO A 57 -4.29 3.44 -7.81
N ARG A 58 -3.83 2.52 -8.67
CA ARG A 58 -2.60 1.73 -8.45
C ARG A 58 -1.37 2.58 -8.13
N ARG A 59 -1.17 3.69 -8.85
CA ARG A 59 -0.05 4.61 -8.65
C ARG A 59 -0.09 5.25 -7.26
N GLU A 60 -1.25 5.76 -6.86
CA GLU A 60 -1.52 6.35 -5.55
C GLU A 60 -1.37 5.31 -4.42
N ALA A 61 -1.81 4.08 -4.63
CA ALA A 61 -1.65 3.00 -3.66
C ALA A 61 -0.17 2.65 -3.42
N VAL A 62 0.64 2.60 -4.49
CA VAL A 62 2.10 2.39 -4.40
C VAL A 62 2.79 3.58 -3.73
N TRP A 63 2.39 4.81 -4.06
CA TRP A 63 2.89 6.00 -3.38
C TRP A 63 2.62 5.95 -1.87
N TRP A 64 1.39 5.58 -1.49
CA TRP A 64 1.01 5.43 -0.09
C TRP A 64 1.86 4.36 0.63
N ALA A 65 2.07 3.19 0.01
CA ALA A 65 2.97 2.16 0.53
C ALA A 65 4.40 2.69 0.77
N ALA A 66 4.94 3.47 -0.18
CA ALA A 66 6.26 4.09 -0.04
C ALA A 66 6.31 5.11 1.11
N MET A 67 5.26 5.90 1.31
CA MET A 67 5.17 6.84 2.44
C MET A 67 5.08 6.13 3.79
N CYS A 68 4.27 5.07 3.91
CA CYS A 68 4.21 4.25 5.12
C CYS A 68 5.57 3.60 5.42
N ALA A 69 6.24 3.10 4.38
CA ALA A 69 7.55 2.50 4.51
C ALA A 69 8.61 3.54 4.92
N ARG A 70 8.60 4.74 4.35
CA ARG A 70 9.52 5.83 4.70
C ARG A 70 9.26 6.37 6.11
N HIS A 71 8.00 6.49 6.53
CA HIS A 71 7.62 6.95 7.88
C HIS A 71 8.30 6.14 8.98
N THR A 72 8.32 4.81 8.80
CA THR A 72 8.79 3.85 9.80
C THR A 72 10.18 3.30 9.50
N ALA A 73 10.88 3.87 8.51
CA ALA A 73 12.24 3.48 8.20
C ALA A 73 13.17 3.82 9.38
N PRO A 74 13.97 2.88 9.88
CA PRO A 74 14.91 3.17 10.95
C PRO A 74 16.03 4.11 10.46
N ALA A 75 16.68 4.83 11.37
CA ALA A 75 17.78 5.74 11.03
C ALA A 75 18.94 5.00 10.33
N ASP A 76 19.19 3.75 10.70
CA ASP A 76 20.24 2.88 10.15
C ASP A 76 19.76 2.01 8.98
N LEU A 77 18.65 2.36 8.33
CA LEU A 77 18.17 1.63 7.15
C LEU A 77 19.30 1.46 6.12
N ALA A 78 19.60 0.20 5.78
CA ALA A 78 20.65 -0.13 4.82
C ALA A 78 20.44 0.60 3.49
N GLU A 79 21.55 0.95 2.83
CA GLU A 79 21.55 1.69 1.56
C GLU A 79 20.72 0.97 0.48
N THR A 80 20.74 -0.35 0.44
CA THR A 80 19.91 -1.14 -0.49
C THR A 80 18.41 -0.95 -0.25
N GLY A 81 17.98 -0.85 1.01
CA GLY A 81 16.60 -0.52 1.38
C GLY A 81 16.23 0.91 1.02
N ARG A 82 17.11 1.88 1.32
CA ARG A 82 16.92 3.30 0.95
C ARG A 82 16.77 3.46 -0.57
N ALA A 83 17.69 2.88 -1.33
CA ALA A 83 17.67 2.93 -2.78
C ALA A 83 16.48 2.19 -3.40
N THR A 84 15.91 1.19 -2.70
CA THR A 84 14.64 0.55 -3.10
C THR A 84 13.48 1.53 -3.00
N LEU A 85 13.34 2.26 -1.89
CA LEU A 85 12.30 3.29 -1.76
C LEU A 85 12.46 4.40 -2.80
N ASP A 86 13.68 4.89 -3.00
CA ASP A 86 13.93 5.97 -3.94
C ASP A 86 13.57 5.55 -5.37
N ALA A 87 13.81 4.28 -5.74
CA ALA A 87 13.37 3.72 -7.01
C ALA A 87 11.84 3.65 -7.15
N VAL A 88 11.12 3.27 -6.07
CA VAL A 88 9.65 3.26 -6.06
C VAL A 88 9.10 4.67 -6.23
N GLU A 89 9.65 5.65 -5.50
CA GLU A 89 9.21 7.04 -5.62
C GLU A 89 9.51 7.64 -6.98
N LEU A 90 10.66 7.30 -7.56
CA LEU A 90 11.00 7.69 -8.93
C LEU A 90 10.00 7.08 -9.93
N TRP A 91 9.65 5.80 -9.77
CA TRP A 91 8.64 5.15 -10.60
C TRP A 91 7.27 5.82 -10.45
N VAL A 92 6.83 6.19 -9.25
CA VAL A 92 5.54 6.89 -9.06
C VAL A 92 5.48 8.20 -9.86
N ARG A 93 6.62 8.90 -10.01
CA ARG A 93 6.72 10.15 -10.76
C ARG A 93 6.80 9.95 -12.27
N GLN A 94 7.52 8.92 -12.73
CA GLN A 94 7.80 8.71 -14.15
C GLN A 94 6.85 7.71 -14.84
N GLN A 95 6.36 6.72 -14.10
CA GLN A 95 5.48 5.63 -14.55
C GLN A 95 5.99 4.88 -15.79
N ASN A 96 7.30 4.80 -15.97
CA ASN A 96 7.93 4.08 -17.07
C ASN A 96 8.20 2.61 -16.73
N GLU A 97 8.30 1.78 -17.77
CA GLU A 97 8.51 0.33 -17.66
C GLU A 97 9.89 -0.01 -17.08
N GLU A 98 10.92 0.77 -17.43
CA GLU A 98 12.29 0.58 -16.94
C GLU A 98 12.35 0.74 -15.41
N GLY A 99 11.81 1.84 -14.87
CA GLY A 99 11.75 2.09 -13.44
C GLY A 99 10.91 1.05 -12.71
N ARG A 100 9.82 0.57 -13.34
CA ARG A 100 8.99 -0.51 -12.79
C ARG A 100 9.76 -1.80 -12.60
N ARG A 101 10.55 -2.21 -13.61
CA ARG A 101 11.39 -3.42 -13.53
C ARG A 101 12.58 -3.24 -12.60
N ALA A 102 13.20 -2.06 -12.60
CA ALA A 102 14.27 -1.73 -11.68
C ALA A 102 13.82 -1.82 -10.20
N ALA A 103 12.59 -1.39 -9.89
CA ALA A 103 12.00 -1.57 -8.56
C ALA A 103 11.92 -3.06 -8.18
N MET A 104 11.43 -3.92 -9.08
CA MET A 104 11.34 -5.36 -8.84
C MET A 104 12.72 -5.99 -8.56
N SER A 105 13.73 -5.70 -9.39
CA SER A 105 15.07 -6.22 -9.19
C SER A 105 15.69 -5.78 -7.86
N ARG A 106 15.35 -4.58 -7.37
CA ARG A 106 15.75 -4.12 -6.04
C ARG A 106 15.02 -4.87 -4.93
N ALA A 107 13.73 -5.12 -5.09
CA ALA A 107 12.94 -5.93 -4.15
C ALA A 107 13.51 -7.36 -4.01
N GLU A 108 13.91 -7.96 -5.13
CA GLU A 108 14.61 -9.25 -5.19
C GLU A 108 15.93 -9.21 -4.42
N ALA A 109 16.74 -8.18 -4.66
CA ALA A 109 18.05 -8.03 -4.02
C ALA A 109 17.97 -7.88 -2.49
N ILE A 110 16.84 -7.39 -1.95
CA ILE A 110 16.60 -7.28 -0.50
C ILE A 110 15.69 -8.38 0.05
N GLY A 111 15.39 -9.41 -0.74
CA GLY A 111 14.77 -10.66 -0.29
C GLY A 111 13.29 -10.61 0.06
N PHE A 112 12.55 -9.57 -0.37
CA PHE A 112 11.09 -9.45 -0.15
C PHE A 112 10.62 -9.47 1.32
N GLN A 113 11.48 -9.11 2.27
CA GLN A 113 11.16 -9.16 3.71
C GLN A 113 10.78 -7.81 4.31
N THR A 114 10.84 -6.72 3.56
CA THR A 114 10.71 -5.36 4.10
C THR A 114 9.57 -4.57 3.45
N PRO A 115 9.06 -3.53 4.12
CA PRO A 115 8.06 -2.63 3.54
C PRO A 115 8.48 -2.03 2.19
N GLU A 116 9.76 -1.69 2.05
CA GLU A 116 10.35 -1.16 0.83
C GLU A 116 10.26 -2.17 -0.32
N ALA A 117 10.56 -3.44 -0.03
CA ALA A 117 10.49 -4.51 -1.01
C ALA A 117 9.04 -4.69 -1.50
N TRP A 118 8.07 -4.68 -0.60
CA TRP A 118 6.66 -4.85 -0.96
C TRP A 118 6.07 -3.63 -1.68
N ALA A 119 6.53 -2.41 -1.37
CA ALA A 119 6.20 -1.23 -2.17
C ALA A 119 6.75 -1.34 -3.61
N ALA A 120 7.95 -1.90 -3.77
CA ALA A 120 8.53 -2.16 -5.09
C ALA A 120 7.84 -3.29 -5.86
N VAL A 121 7.44 -4.37 -5.18
CA VAL A 121 6.59 -5.42 -5.76
C VAL A 121 5.25 -4.84 -6.21
N ALA A 122 4.65 -3.93 -5.43
CA ALA A 122 3.41 -3.25 -5.81
C ALA A 122 3.58 -2.41 -7.07
N ALA A 123 4.68 -1.66 -7.19
CA ALA A 123 5.03 -0.93 -8.41
C ALA A 123 5.12 -1.89 -9.60
N PHE A 124 5.81 -3.01 -9.45
CA PHE A 124 5.93 -4.05 -10.47
C PHE A 124 4.57 -4.61 -10.89
N TRP A 125 3.75 -5.08 -9.95
CA TRP A 125 2.44 -5.66 -10.25
C TRP A 125 1.39 -4.64 -10.73
N SER A 126 1.68 -3.34 -10.68
CA SER A 126 0.77 -2.33 -11.23
C SER A 126 0.78 -2.25 -12.75
N GLY A 127 1.85 -2.75 -13.39
CA GLY A 127 2.11 -2.64 -14.82
C GLY A 127 1.40 -3.67 -15.70
N PRO A 128 1.67 -3.65 -17.01
CA PRO A 128 0.95 -4.46 -18.00
C PRO A 128 1.43 -5.91 -18.09
N SER A 129 2.63 -6.23 -17.60
CA SER A 129 3.18 -7.59 -17.65
C SER A 129 4.11 -7.92 -16.48
N ILE A 130 4.01 -9.14 -15.96
CA ILE A 130 4.93 -9.72 -14.98
C ILE A 130 5.95 -10.69 -15.59
N SER A 131 5.81 -11.04 -16.86
CA SER A 131 6.79 -11.88 -17.54
C SER A 131 8.09 -11.11 -17.87
N PRO A 132 9.21 -11.83 -18.07
CA PRO A 132 10.44 -11.26 -18.60
C PRO A 132 10.22 -10.53 -19.94
N PRO A 133 11.02 -9.50 -20.28
CA PRO A 133 10.81 -8.68 -21.48
C PRO A 133 10.86 -9.45 -22.80
N ASP A 134 11.57 -10.57 -22.84
CA ASP A 134 11.76 -11.45 -23.99
C ASP A 134 10.68 -12.55 -24.11
N GLN A 135 9.71 -12.57 -23.19
CA GLN A 135 8.62 -13.55 -23.16
C GLN A 135 7.27 -12.90 -23.50
N PRO A 136 6.26 -13.69 -23.94
CA PRO A 136 4.90 -13.18 -24.13
C PRO A 136 4.38 -12.44 -22.89
N PRO A 137 3.67 -11.30 -23.06
CA PRO A 137 3.20 -10.52 -21.93
C PRO A 137 2.16 -11.30 -21.12
N VAL A 138 2.33 -11.34 -19.80
CA VAL A 138 1.38 -11.94 -18.87
C VAL A 138 0.90 -10.84 -17.92
N PRO A 139 -0.35 -10.36 -18.06
CA PRO A 139 -0.86 -9.32 -17.17
C PRO A 139 -0.99 -9.85 -15.74
N PRO A 140 -0.59 -9.07 -14.72
CA PRO A 140 -0.84 -9.45 -13.34
C PRO A 140 -2.35 -9.51 -13.08
N PRO A 141 -2.84 -10.47 -12.27
CA PRO A 141 -4.19 -10.41 -11.73
C PRO A 141 -4.47 -9.05 -11.08
N ALA A 142 -5.64 -8.48 -11.35
CA ALA A 142 -5.93 -7.07 -11.06
C ALA A 142 -5.78 -6.68 -9.57
N HIS A 143 -5.93 -7.64 -8.65
CA HIS A 143 -5.85 -7.43 -7.21
C HIS A 143 -4.42 -7.44 -6.64
N LEU A 144 -3.41 -7.90 -7.39
CA LEU A 144 -2.06 -8.11 -6.86
C LEU A 144 -1.41 -6.82 -6.34
N THR A 145 -1.58 -5.68 -7.02
CA THR A 145 -1.07 -4.40 -6.52
C THR A 145 -1.60 -4.09 -5.12
N GLY A 146 -2.90 -4.29 -4.89
CA GLY A 146 -3.52 -4.05 -3.58
C GLY A 146 -3.00 -5.01 -2.52
N VAL A 147 -2.75 -6.29 -2.86
CA VAL A 147 -2.13 -7.26 -1.95
C VAL A 147 -0.74 -6.81 -1.53
N ALA A 148 0.09 -6.38 -2.49
CA ALA A 148 1.44 -5.93 -2.18
C ALA A 148 1.47 -4.63 -1.37
N VAL A 149 0.57 -3.69 -1.67
CA VAL A 149 0.40 -2.46 -0.87
C VAL A 149 -0.04 -2.78 0.56
N ALA A 150 -1.03 -3.66 0.73
CA ALA A 150 -1.48 -4.10 2.04
C ALA A 150 -0.34 -4.76 2.85
N GLY A 151 0.48 -5.60 2.20
CA GLY A 151 1.66 -6.21 2.80
C GLY A 151 2.69 -5.17 3.24
N ALA A 152 3.01 -4.20 2.38
CA ALA A 152 3.95 -3.13 2.71
C ALA A 152 3.47 -2.30 3.92
N VAL A 153 2.19 -1.95 3.96
CA VAL A 153 1.59 -1.16 5.05
C VAL A 153 1.55 -1.97 6.35
N ALA A 154 1.20 -3.25 6.30
CA ALA A 154 1.19 -4.12 7.47
C ALA A 154 2.60 -4.27 8.07
N LEU A 155 3.61 -4.54 7.24
CA LEU A 155 5.00 -4.62 7.68
C LEU A 155 5.51 -3.29 8.23
N ALA A 156 5.13 -2.17 7.61
CA ALA A 156 5.49 -0.83 8.10
C ALA A 156 4.89 -0.56 9.48
N ALA A 157 3.62 -0.92 9.70
CA ALA A 157 2.92 -0.65 10.95
C ALA A 157 3.60 -1.30 12.16
N VAL A 158 4.12 -2.52 12.01
CA VAL A 158 4.71 -3.28 13.12
C VAL A 158 6.23 -3.21 13.19
N ARG A 159 6.89 -2.45 12.31
CA ARG A 159 8.34 -2.43 12.20
C ARG A 159 9.03 -1.95 13.48
N GLY A 160 10.02 -2.69 13.95
CA GLY A 160 10.78 -2.40 15.18
C GLY A 160 9.99 -2.71 16.45
N ASP A 161 8.82 -2.08 16.61
CA ASP A 161 7.92 -2.30 17.74
C ASP A 161 6.46 -2.45 17.27
N ALA A 162 5.90 -3.65 17.47
CA ALA A 162 4.54 -3.98 17.10
C ALA A 162 3.49 -3.26 17.95
N GLN A 163 3.81 -2.83 19.18
CA GLN A 163 2.89 -2.10 20.05
C GLN A 163 2.54 -0.71 19.49
N ARG A 164 3.40 -0.15 18.64
CA ARG A 164 3.14 1.10 17.91
C ARG A 164 2.18 0.92 16.73
N GLY A 165 1.86 -0.32 16.36
CA GLY A 165 1.02 -0.69 15.21
C GLY A 165 -0.30 0.07 15.14
N PRO A 166 -1.15 0.05 16.18
CA PRO A 166 -2.43 0.77 16.15
C PRO A 166 -2.29 2.27 15.88
N ALA A 167 -1.33 2.94 16.53
CA ALA A 167 -1.08 4.37 16.34
C ALA A 167 -0.59 4.68 14.91
N ARG A 168 0.31 3.85 14.36
CA ARG A 168 0.80 3.98 12.98
C ARG A 168 -0.30 3.73 11.96
N LEU A 169 -1.16 2.73 12.16
CA LEU A 169 -2.29 2.46 11.26
C LEU A 169 -3.25 3.65 11.20
N ALA A 170 -3.56 4.30 12.34
CA ALA A 170 -4.38 5.51 12.34
C ALA A 170 -3.75 6.67 11.54
N LEU A 171 -2.42 6.84 11.61
CA LEU A 171 -1.70 7.81 10.78
C LEU A 171 -1.73 7.43 9.30
N PHE A 172 -1.54 6.15 8.98
CA PHE A 172 -1.55 5.64 7.61
C PHE A 172 -2.92 5.79 6.95
N LEU A 173 -4.02 5.54 7.67
CA LEU A 173 -5.38 5.76 7.20
C LEU A 173 -5.65 7.23 6.88
N ARG A 174 -5.18 8.15 7.73
CA ARG A 174 -5.25 9.60 7.46
C ARG A 174 -4.50 9.98 6.19
N SER A 175 -3.28 9.46 6.02
CA SER A 175 -2.48 9.65 4.80
C SER A 175 -3.20 9.11 3.55
N ALA A 176 -3.82 7.93 3.64
CA ALA A 176 -4.58 7.35 2.53
C ALA A 176 -5.79 8.23 2.14
N ARG A 177 -6.52 8.78 3.12
CA ARG A 177 -7.65 9.72 2.89
C ARG A 177 -7.20 11.01 2.22
N GLU A 178 -6.05 11.56 2.62
CA GLU A 178 -5.47 12.73 1.96
C GLU A 178 -5.15 12.43 0.50
N ILE A 179 -4.52 11.29 0.20
CA ILE A 179 -4.18 10.86 -1.17
C ILE A 179 -5.45 10.65 -2.01
N ALA A 180 -6.46 9.99 -1.43
CA ALA A 180 -7.76 9.78 -2.07
C ALA A 180 -8.43 11.13 -2.43
N SER A 181 -8.25 12.15 -1.60
CA SER A 181 -8.77 13.50 -1.83
C SER A 181 -7.92 14.34 -2.80
N GLY A 182 -6.80 13.80 -3.31
CA GLY A 182 -5.89 14.48 -4.24
C GLY A 182 -4.68 15.16 -3.58
N GLY A 183 -4.51 15.00 -2.27
CA GLY A 183 -3.34 15.44 -1.53
C GLY A 183 -2.13 14.51 -1.70
N VAL A 184 -1.06 14.84 -0.98
CA VAL A 184 0.22 14.10 -1.03
C VAL A 184 0.33 12.98 0.01
N GLY A 185 -0.53 12.96 1.03
CA GLY A 185 -0.52 11.95 2.10
C GLY A 185 0.75 11.98 2.95
N ARG A 186 1.14 13.16 3.43
CA ARG A 186 2.43 13.33 4.13
C ARG A 186 2.50 12.47 5.38
N LEU A 187 3.58 11.72 5.50
CA LEU A 187 3.98 11.03 6.72
C LEU A 187 5.44 11.42 7.01
N PRO A 188 5.69 12.38 7.92
CA PRO A 188 7.07 12.73 8.30
C PRO A 188 7.74 11.53 8.96
N PRO A 189 9.08 11.38 8.92
CA PRO A 189 9.75 10.31 9.65
C PRO A 189 9.29 10.25 11.12
N GLU A 190 9.01 9.04 11.58
CA GLU A 190 8.58 8.82 12.96
C GLU A 190 9.73 9.20 13.91
N ALA A 191 9.46 10.03 14.91
CA ALA A 191 10.48 10.37 15.90
C ALA A 191 10.91 9.09 16.65
N GLU A 192 12.22 8.91 16.75
CA GLU A 192 12.82 7.95 17.69
C GLU A 192 12.51 8.43 19.10
N GLN A 193 11.91 7.56 19.92
CA GLN A 193 11.68 7.80 21.35
C GLN A 193 12.73 7.06 22.14
#